data_AF-U7QG22-F1
#
_entry.id   AF-U7QG22-F1
#
_cell.length_a   1.000
_cell.length_b   1.000
_cell.length_c   1.000
_cell.angle_alpha   90.00
_cell.angle_beta   90.00
_cell.angle_gamma   90.00
#
_symmetry.space_group_name_H-M   'P 1'
#
loop_
_entity.id
_entity.type
_entity.pdbx_description
1 polymer ?
#
loop_
_entity_poly.entity_id
_entity_poly.type
_entity_poly.pdbx_seq_one_letter_code
_entity_poly.pdbx_strand_id
1 'polypeptide(L)'
;MKAVLSLIVISILGLAGFPKTAQASSAYDIVCEFKYKVGEGSWVHDSSQGTTWAIAKARRRNYLERQEEKAQEAGKSFEVIYMFCRDPWGNSSDGD
;
A
#
# COMPACT_ATOMS: atom_id res chain seq x y z
N MET A 1 49.70 -18.77 37.68
CA MET A 1 48.35 -19.10 37.19
C MET A 1 47.63 -17.79 36.91
N LYS A 2 47.33 -17.48 35.64
CA LYS A 2 46.59 -16.28 35.22
C LYS A 2 45.27 -16.74 34.61
N ALA A 3 44.16 -16.45 35.29
CA ALA A 3 42.82 -16.74 34.79
C ALA A 3 42.52 -15.78 33.63
N VAL A 4 42.23 -16.34 32.45
CA VAL A 4 41.73 -15.57 31.32
C VAL A 4 40.20 -15.60 31.40
N LEU A 5 39.61 -14.52 31.91
CA LEU A 5 38.17 -14.31 31.89
C LEU A 5 37.75 -13.94 30.46
N SER A 6 37.13 -14.88 29.77
CA SER A 6 36.51 -14.68 28.47
C SER A 6 35.18 -13.93 28.67
N LEU A 7 35.08 -12.70 28.16
CA LEU A 7 33.82 -11.95 28.10
C LEU A 7 33.06 -12.36 26.83
N ILE A 8 31.96 -13.07 27.00
CA ILE A 8 31.01 -13.36 25.91
C ILE A 8 30.13 -12.12 25.74
N VAL A 9 30.29 -11.42 24.62
CA VAL A 9 29.39 -10.33 24.21
C VAL A 9 28.13 -10.96 23.62
N ILE A 10 27.04 -10.96 24.40
CA ILE A 10 25.71 -11.34 23.92
C ILE A 10 25.14 -10.12 23.19
N SER A 11 25.27 -10.10 21.87
CA SER A 11 24.57 -9.14 21.01
C SER A 11 23.07 -9.43 21.07
N ILE A 12 22.34 -8.61 21.83
CA ILE A 12 20.88 -8.56 21.80
C ILE A 12 20.52 -7.95 20.45
N LEU A 13 20.31 -8.81 19.45
CA LEU A 13 19.67 -8.43 18.19
C LEU A 13 18.27 -7.93 18.55
N GLY A 14 18.14 -6.61 18.62
CA GLY A 14 16.87 -5.94 18.75
C GLY A 14 15.97 -6.40 17.61
N LEU A 15 14.97 -7.20 17.96
CA LEU A 15 13.75 -7.31 17.16
C LEU A 15 13.11 -5.93 17.18
N ALA A 16 13.59 -5.05 16.31
CA ALA A 16 12.85 -3.89 15.88
C ALA A 16 11.57 -4.44 15.24
N GLY A 17 10.52 -4.55 16.05
CA GLY A 17 9.17 -4.72 15.57
C GLY A 17 8.87 -3.51 14.72
N PHE A 18 9.12 -3.63 13.41
CA PHE A 18 8.56 -2.69 12.45
C PHE A 18 7.07 -2.59 12.78
N PRO A 19 6.51 -1.37 12.92
CA PRO A 19 5.07 -1.24 13.07
C PRO A 19 4.46 -1.98 11.88
N LYS A 20 3.76 -3.09 12.16
CA LYS A 20 2.91 -3.69 11.13
C LYS A 20 2.03 -2.56 10.67
N THR A 21 2.18 -2.16 9.41
CA THR A 21 1.21 -1.27 8.79
C THR A 21 -0.14 -1.88 9.08
N ALA A 22 -0.97 -1.15 9.82
CA ALA A 22 -2.33 -1.57 10.05
C ALA A 22 -3.00 -1.60 8.67
N GLN A 23 -2.96 -2.75 8.01
CA GLN A 23 -3.96 -3.14 7.06
C GLN A 23 -5.22 -3.35 7.91
N ALA A 24 -5.83 -2.23 8.30
CA ALA A 24 -7.24 -2.20 8.61
C ALA A 24 -7.92 -2.66 7.31
N SER A 25 -8.25 -3.95 7.29
CA SER A 25 -9.38 -4.43 6.55
C SER A 25 -10.47 -4.49 7.60
N SER A 26 -11.22 -3.39 7.72
CA SER A 26 -12.47 -3.46 8.46
C SER A 26 -13.52 -3.84 7.42
N ALA A 27 -14.39 -4.79 7.75
CA ALA A 27 -15.61 -5.05 6.98
C ALA A 27 -16.49 -3.78 6.82
N TYR A 28 -16.08 -2.67 7.43
CA TYR A 28 -16.72 -1.37 7.45
C TYR A 28 -15.92 -0.28 6.70
N ASP A 29 -14.91 -0.64 5.91
CA ASP A 29 -14.13 0.33 5.14
C ASP A 29 -14.81 0.68 3.81
N ILE A 30 -14.63 1.93 3.38
CA ILE A 30 -14.85 2.35 2.00
C ILE A 30 -13.79 1.69 1.12
N VAL A 31 -14.23 1.03 0.05
CA VAL A 31 -13.36 0.40 -0.96
C VAL A 31 -13.42 1.19 -2.25
N CYS A 32 -12.28 1.68 -2.75
CA CYS A 32 -12.16 2.34 -4.05
C CYS A 32 -11.46 1.41 -5.03
N GLU A 33 -12.18 0.93 -6.04
CA GLU A 33 -11.64 0.08 -7.09
C GLU A 33 -10.95 0.93 -8.17
N PHE A 34 -9.94 0.37 -8.82
CA PHE A 34 -9.28 0.98 -9.97
C PHE A 34 -8.55 -0.07 -10.81
N LYS A 35 -8.25 0.29 -12.05
CA LYS A 35 -7.35 -0.45 -12.92
C LYS A 35 -6.20 0.42 -13.36
N TYR A 36 -5.01 -0.14 -13.50
CA TYR A 36 -3.88 0.56 -14.10
C TYR A 36 -3.09 -0.34 -15.03
N LYS A 37 -2.36 0.26 -15.97
CA LYS A 37 -1.50 -0.41 -16.95
C LYS A 37 -0.16 0.32 -17.05
N VAL A 38 0.92 -0.44 -17.20
CA VAL A 38 2.29 0.08 -17.34
C VAL A 38 2.88 -0.40 -18.66
N GLY A 39 3.27 0.52 -19.56
CA GLY A 39 3.76 0.19 -20.90
C GLY A 39 2.79 -0.72 -21.67
N GLU A 40 3.28 -1.69 -22.42
CA GLU A 40 2.46 -2.72 -23.09
C GLU A 40 2.02 -3.88 -22.16
N GLY A 41 2.08 -3.67 -20.85
CA GLY A 41 1.66 -4.66 -19.86
C GLY A 41 0.15 -4.92 -19.87
N SER A 42 -0.25 -5.96 -19.13
CA SER A 42 -1.68 -6.22 -18.86
C SER A 42 -2.25 -5.22 -17.84
N TRP A 43 -3.56 -4.99 -17.90
CA TRP A 43 -4.28 -4.24 -16.87
C TRP A 43 -4.22 -4.98 -15.53
N VAL A 44 -3.84 -4.26 -14.48
CA VAL A 44 -3.90 -4.71 -13.09
C VAL A 44 -5.18 -4.16 -12.47
N HIS A 45 -6.01 -5.02 -11.87
CA HIS A 45 -7.15 -4.62 -11.05
C HIS A 45 -6.72 -4.59 -9.60
N ASP A 46 -6.94 -3.47 -8.91
CA ASP A 46 -6.55 -3.30 -7.51
C ASP A 46 -7.55 -2.38 -6.78
N SER A 47 -7.39 -2.24 -5.47
CA SER A 47 -8.27 -1.42 -4.64
C SER A 47 -7.53 -0.73 -3.50
N SER A 48 -8.08 0.38 -3.04
CA SER A 48 -7.68 1.01 -1.78
C SER A 48 -8.84 0.98 -0.79
N GLN A 49 -8.50 0.96 0.50
CA GLN A 49 -9.49 0.91 1.58
C GLN A 49 -9.28 2.09 2.54
N GLY A 50 -10.34 2.61 3.14
CA GLY A 50 -10.27 3.64 4.17
C GLY A 50 -11.55 3.77 4.96
N THR A 51 -11.46 4.17 6.22
CA THR A 51 -12.63 4.37 7.10
C THR A 51 -13.52 5.54 6.66
N THR A 52 -13.05 6.37 5.73
CA THR A 52 -13.83 7.45 5.10
C THR A 52 -13.52 7.51 3.60
N TRP A 53 -14.41 8.11 2.82
CA TRP A 53 -14.22 8.33 1.38
C TRP A 53 -12.91 9.06 1.09
N ALA A 54 -12.62 10.12 1.85
CA ALA A 54 -11.41 10.91 1.70
C ALA A 54 -10.14 10.08 1.92
N ILE A 55 -10.13 9.21 2.94
CA ILE A 55 -8.99 8.33 3.23
C ILE A 55 -8.81 7.28 2.12
N ALA A 56 -9.89 6.65 1.67
CA ALA A 56 -9.81 5.64 0.61
C ALA A 56 -9.30 6.26 -0.70
N LYS A 57 -9.85 7.41 -1.11
CA LYS A 57 -9.43 8.17 -2.30
C LYS A 57 -7.98 8.66 -2.19
N ALA A 58 -7.56 9.20 -1.04
CA ALA A 58 -6.17 9.60 -0.81
C ALA A 58 -5.20 8.42 -0.91
N ARG A 59 -5.54 7.27 -0.33
CA ARG A 59 -4.73 6.05 -0.44
C ARG A 59 -4.62 5.54 -1.88
N ARG A 60 -5.72 5.59 -2.64
CA ARG A 60 -5.74 5.26 -4.08
C ARG A 60 -4.76 6.14 -4.85
N ARG A 61 -4.89 7.46 -4.71
CA ARG A 61 -4.01 8.44 -5.35
C ARG A 61 -2.54 8.20 -5.01
N ASN A 62 -2.20 8.13 -3.73
CA ASN A 62 -0.82 7.92 -3.31
C ASN A 62 -0.25 6.59 -3.83
N TYR A 63 -1.08 5.56 -3.96
CA TYR A 63 -0.65 4.29 -4.55
C TYR A 63 -0.35 4.43 -6.04
N LEU A 64 -1.27 5.03 -6.79
CA LEU A 64 -1.12 5.23 -8.24
C LEU A 64 0.06 6.16 -8.57
N GLU A 65 0.26 7.24 -7.81
CA GLU A 65 1.42 8.14 -7.96
C GLU A 65 2.75 7.36 -7.85
N ARG A 66 2.86 6.43 -6.90
CA ARG A 66 4.05 5.57 -6.77
C ARG A 66 4.20 4.57 -7.92
N GLN A 67 3.11 4.10 -8.52
CA GLN A 67 3.19 3.22 -9.69
C GLN A 67 3.57 4.02 -10.95
N GLU A 68 3.07 5.23 -11.07
CA GLU A 68 3.39 6.16 -12.14
C GLU A 68 4.87 6.57 -12.08
N GLU A 69 5.38 6.94 -10.91
CA GLU A 69 6.80 7.26 -10.70
C GLU A 69 7.70 6.11 -11.16
N LYS A 70 7.40 4.87 -10.74
CA LYS A 70 8.14 3.67 -11.18
C LYS A 70 8.05 3.43 -12.69
N ALA A 71 6.90 3.72 -13.30
CA ALA A 71 6.74 3.60 -14.75
C ALA A 71 7.61 4.65 -15.48
N GLN A 72 7.62 5.90 -14.99
CA GLN A 72 8.42 6.99 -15.53
C GLN A 72 9.92 6.71 -15.39
N GLU A 73 10.37 6.25 -14.21
CA GLU A 73 11.76 5.82 -13.98
C GLU A 73 12.20 4.71 -14.95
N ALA A 74 11.27 3.82 -15.32
CA ALA A 74 11.50 2.75 -16.28
C ALA A 74 11.32 3.16 -17.75
N GLY A 75 11.00 4.43 -18.03
CA GLY A 75 10.73 4.94 -19.38
C GLY A 75 9.46 4.35 -20.02
N LYS A 76 8.45 3.99 -19.22
CA LYS A 76 7.20 3.36 -19.66
C LYS A 76 6.02 4.31 -19.49
N SER A 77 4.99 4.14 -20.32
CA SER A 77 3.70 4.80 -20.13
C SER A 77 2.98 4.28 -18.89
N PHE A 78 2.11 5.12 -18.34
CA PHE A 78 1.22 4.78 -17.23
C PHE A 78 -0.20 5.21 -17.58
N GLU A 79 -1.15 4.29 -17.45
CA GLU A 79 -2.57 4.54 -17.70
C GLU A 79 -3.39 4.09 -16.51
N VAL A 80 -4.45 4.84 -16.17
CA VAL A 80 -5.34 4.51 -15.05
C VAL A 80 -6.80 4.66 -15.46
N ILE A 81 -7.63 3.75 -14.96
CA ILE A 81 -9.09 3.83 -15.01
C ILE A 81 -9.59 3.84 -13.57
N TYR A 82 -10.14 4.97 -13.15
CA TYR A 82 -10.82 5.09 -11.87
C TYR A 82 -12.18 4.38 -11.96
N MET A 83 -12.41 3.43 -11.06
CA MET A 83 -13.70 2.80 -10.89
C MET A 83 -14.43 3.44 -9.70
N PHE A 84 -15.63 2.94 -9.41
CA PHE A 84 -16.44 3.41 -8.30
C PHE A 84 -15.74 3.16 -6.96
N CYS A 85 -16.10 3.98 -5.97
CA CYS A 85 -15.88 3.65 -4.58
C CYS A 85 -17.20 3.14 -3.98
N ARG A 86 -17.17 2.11 -3.13
CA ARG A 86 -18.34 1.62 -2.39
C ARG A 86 -18.10 1.67 -0.90
N ASP A 87 -19.14 2.06 -0.17
CA ASP A 87 -19.20 1.86 1.28
C ASP A 87 -19.63 0.42 1.63
N PRO A 88 -19.51 0.02 2.90
CA PRO A 88 -19.90 -1.30 3.38
C PRO A 88 -21.38 -1.64 3.21
N TRP A 89 -22.22 -0.62 3.06
CA TRP A 89 -23.66 -0.75 2.92
C TRP A 89 -24.10 -0.76 1.44
N GLY A 90 -23.14 -0.72 0.52
CA GLY A 90 -23.37 -0.80 -0.91
C GLY A 90 -23.66 0.53 -1.59
N ASN A 91 -23.60 1.66 -0.88
CA ASN A 91 -23.70 2.97 -1.53
C ASN A 91 -22.42 3.24 -2.29
N SER A 92 -22.54 3.75 -3.52
CA SER A 92 -21.41 4.12 -4.37
C SER A 92 -21.27 5.63 -4.46
N SER A 93 -20.03 6.10 -4.50
CA SER A 93 -19.72 7.41 -5.06
C SER A 93 -18.96 7.22 -6.37
N ASP A 94 -19.34 8.01 -7.37
CA ASP A 94 -18.63 8.06 -8.63
C ASP A 94 -17.18 8.51 -8.40
N GLY A 95 -16.29 7.98 -9.24
CA GLY A 95 -14.85 8.20 -9.20
C GLY A 95 -14.48 9.69 -9.23
N ASP A 96 -13.25 9.99 -8.79
CA ASP A 96 -12.75 11.35 -8.56
C ASP A 96 -12.79 12.28 -9.79
#